data_AF-A0A3N7IFI2-F1
#
_entry.id   AF-A0A3N7IFI2-F1
#
_cell.length_a   1.000
_cell.length_b   1.000
_cell.length_c   1.000
_cell.angle_alpha   90.00
_cell.angle_beta   90.00
_cell.angle_gamma   90.00
#
_symmetry.space_group_name_H-M   'P 1'
#
loop_
_entity.id
_entity.type
_entity.pdbx_description
1 polymer ?
#
loop_
_entity_poly.entity_id
_entity_poly.type
_entity_poly.pdbx_seq_one_letter_code
_entity_poly.pdbx_strand_id
1 'polypeptide(L)'
;MSRAKEIQNFFYSQYFADGLRITFGTLTPALIFSWFGNLQVGITVSLGAMVVGLSDTPGPLNHRRNGMLLCTAAVLVSALITNLVNDIPALLTVVVVGMSFLFSMFAVYGARASSVGTLGILVMILNIDGADNTFLDVAVHIAYILLGCVWYMLLSLSLHQVRPYRQAQQELAESIQNVADYIRIKANFYDAKTDIEKNYRELIEQQIIVSEHQDNVREQLFRSKKTI
;
A
#
# COMPACT_ATOMS: atom_id res chain seq x y z
N MET A 1 3.61 -8.17 28.54
CA MET A 1 4.25 -9.18 27.68
C MET A 1 5.77 -8.98 27.72
N SER A 2 6.59 -10.01 27.48
CA SER A 2 8.06 -9.86 27.40
C SER A 2 8.42 -9.08 26.13
N ARG A 3 9.25 -8.03 26.21
CA ARG A 3 9.71 -7.20 25.07
C ARG A 3 10.26 -8.04 23.90
N ALA A 4 10.87 -9.19 24.19
CA ALA A 4 11.38 -10.11 23.17
C ALA A 4 10.27 -10.68 22.28
N LYS A 5 9.08 -10.92 22.85
CA LYS A 5 7.93 -11.47 22.13
C LYS A 5 7.26 -10.41 21.23
N GLU A 6 7.26 -9.15 21.64
CA GLU A 6 6.80 -8.03 20.80
C GLU A 6 7.70 -7.83 19.58
N ILE A 7 9.03 -7.85 19.77
CA ILE A 7 10.00 -7.76 18.66
C ILE A 7 9.83 -8.93 17.69
N GLN A 8 9.69 -10.15 18.21
CA GLN A 8 9.45 -11.33 17.38
C GLN A 8 8.15 -11.18 16.59
N ASN A 9 7.05 -10.80 17.24
CA ASN A 9 5.77 -10.57 16.57
C ASN A 9 5.86 -9.48 15.48
N PHE A 10 6.67 -8.44 15.69
CA PHE A 10 6.92 -7.41 14.68
C PHE A 10 7.60 -7.98 13.42
N PHE A 11 8.65 -8.80 13.55
CA PHE A 11 9.30 -9.44 12.41
C PHE A 11 8.38 -10.38 11.62
N TYR A 12 7.40 -10.98 12.28
CA TYR A 12 6.39 -11.82 11.63
C TYR A 12 5.17 -11.04 11.14
N SER A 13 5.08 -9.73 11.43
CA SER A 13 3.97 -8.88 11.02
C SER A 13 3.89 -8.74 9.49
N GLN A 14 2.69 -8.46 9.00
CA GLN A 14 2.46 -8.24 7.59
C GLN A 14 3.13 -6.96 7.10
N TYR A 15 3.10 -5.90 7.93
CA TYR A 15 3.74 -4.62 7.62
C TYR A 15 5.25 -4.75 7.40
N PHE A 16 5.95 -5.56 8.20
CA PHE A 16 7.39 -5.80 8.00
C PHE A 16 7.66 -6.54 6.70
N ALA A 17 6.88 -7.60 6.41
CA ALA A 17 7.01 -8.36 5.17
C ALA A 17 6.68 -7.52 3.93
N ASP A 18 5.66 -6.67 4.00
CA ASP A 18 5.28 -5.75 2.92
C ASP A 18 6.36 -4.67 2.71
N GLY A 19 6.90 -4.09 3.78
CA GLY A 19 8.01 -3.14 3.70
C GLY A 19 9.27 -3.74 3.07
N LEU A 20 9.60 -4.98 3.44
CA LEU A 20 10.71 -5.73 2.85
C LEU A 20 10.45 -6.04 1.37
N ARG A 21 9.22 -6.45 1.00
CA ARG A 21 8.84 -6.63 -0.42
C ARG A 21 8.98 -5.33 -1.21
N ILE A 22 8.48 -4.21 -0.67
CA ILE A 22 8.56 -2.90 -1.33
C ILE A 22 10.03 -2.53 -1.55
N THR A 23 10.85 -2.56 -0.51
CA THR A 23 12.28 -2.21 -0.63
C THR A 23 13.06 -3.10 -1.60
N PHE A 24 12.86 -4.41 -1.58
CA PHE A 24 13.48 -5.29 -2.60
C PHE A 24 12.93 -5.00 -3.99
N GLY A 25 11.62 -4.81 -4.13
CA GLY A 25 10.97 -4.52 -5.41
C GLY A 25 11.46 -3.22 -6.04
N THR A 26 11.73 -2.20 -5.22
CA THR A 26 12.21 -0.88 -5.67
C THR A 26 13.72 -0.85 -5.90
N LEU A 27 14.52 -1.55 -5.10
CA LEU A 27 15.98 -1.57 -5.29
C LEU A 27 16.43 -2.42 -6.47
N THR A 28 15.66 -3.46 -6.81
CA THR A 28 16.08 -4.44 -7.83
C THR A 28 16.35 -3.79 -9.20
N PRO A 29 15.48 -2.92 -9.75
CA PRO A 29 15.75 -2.26 -11.01
C PRO A 29 17.02 -1.38 -10.95
N ALA A 30 17.18 -0.56 -9.90
CA ALA A 30 18.38 0.27 -9.75
C ALA A 30 19.68 -0.54 -9.76
N LEU A 31 19.72 -1.67 -9.06
CA LEU A 31 20.90 -2.53 -9.00
C LEU A 31 21.20 -3.20 -10.34
N ILE A 32 20.16 -3.71 -11.03
CA ILE A 32 20.31 -4.33 -12.36
C ILE A 32 20.86 -3.31 -13.36
N PHE A 33 20.24 -2.14 -13.47
CA PHE A 33 20.66 -1.10 -14.40
C PHE A 33 22.02 -0.48 -14.03
N SER A 34 22.36 -0.41 -12.74
CA SER A 34 23.69 0.00 -12.30
C SER A 34 24.78 -0.96 -12.79
N TRP A 35 24.50 -2.27 -12.85
CA TRP A 35 25.46 -3.25 -13.36
C TRP A 35 25.73 -3.08 -14.87
N PHE A 36 24.73 -2.61 -15.62
CA PHE A 36 24.86 -2.24 -17.04
C PHE A 36 25.44 -0.83 -17.26
N GLY A 37 25.86 -0.13 -16.19
CA GLY A 37 26.44 1.21 -16.29
C GLY A 37 25.44 2.35 -16.50
N ASN A 38 24.13 2.08 -16.40
CA ASN A 38 23.08 3.09 -16.60
C ASN A 38 22.25 3.33 -15.32
N LEU A 39 22.89 3.92 -14.31
CA LEU A 39 22.26 4.18 -13.01
C LEU A 39 21.05 5.11 -13.10
N GLN A 40 21.09 6.12 -13.98
CA GLN A 40 20.04 7.11 -14.10
C GLN A 40 18.70 6.50 -14.56
N VAL A 41 18.75 5.63 -15.58
CA VAL A 41 17.58 4.85 -16.00
C VAL A 41 17.12 3.92 -14.89
N GLY A 42 18.05 3.28 -14.17
CA GLY A 42 17.73 2.45 -13.01
C GLY A 42 16.95 3.17 -11.93
N ILE A 43 17.30 4.43 -11.64
CA ILE A 43 16.58 5.28 -10.67
C ILE A 43 15.18 5.61 -11.18
N THR A 44 15.01 5.97 -12.46
CA THR A 44 13.69 6.25 -13.05
C THR A 44 12.76 5.05 -13.00
N VAL A 45 13.26 3.86 -13.34
CA VAL A 45 12.48 2.61 -13.25
C VAL A 45 12.13 2.30 -11.78
N SER A 46 13.07 2.53 -10.86
CA SER A 46 12.86 2.31 -9.42
C SER A 46 11.82 3.28 -8.83
N LEU A 47 11.75 4.52 -9.33
CA LEU A 47 10.71 5.48 -8.97
C LEU A 47 9.33 4.96 -9.36
N GLY A 48 9.16 4.46 -10.58
CA GLY A 48 7.90 3.83 -11.00
C GLY A 48 7.52 2.64 -10.12
N ALA A 49 8.48 1.77 -9.80
CA ALA A 49 8.29 0.64 -8.91
C ALA A 49 7.90 1.07 -7.49
N MET A 50 8.51 2.13 -6.97
CA MET A 50 8.25 2.67 -5.62
C MET A 50 6.84 3.20 -5.51
N VAL A 51 6.40 3.93 -6.51
CA VAL A 51 5.08 4.54 -6.50
C VAL A 51 3.99 3.47 -6.48
N VAL A 52 4.07 2.47 -7.36
CA VAL A 52 3.09 1.36 -7.34
C VAL A 52 3.21 0.55 -6.04
N GLY A 53 4.42 0.34 -5.53
CA GLY A 53 4.65 -0.35 -4.26
C GLY A 53 4.04 0.34 -3.04
N LEU A 54 4.04 1.68 -3.00
CA LEU A 54 3.37 2.44 -1.95
C LEU A 54 1.84 2.43 -2.08
N SER A 55 1.32 2.24 -3.28
CA SER A 55 -0.13 2.07 -3.52
C SER A 55 -0.65 0.66 -3.17
N ASP A 56 0.28 -0.29 -3.00
CA ASP A 56 -0.01 -1.70 -2.78
C ASP A 56 -0.52 -1.97 -1.37
N THR A 57 -1.80 -1.71 -1.17
CA THR A 57 -2.49 -1.91 0.11
C THR A 57 -2.97 -3.35 0.30
N PRO A 58 -2.91 -3.88 1.53
CA PRO A 58 -3.33 -5.25 1.82
C PRO A 58 -4.85 -5.42 1.60
N GLY A 59 -5.26 -6.59 1.12
CA GLY A 59 -6.65 -6.94 0.83
C GLY A 59 -6.83 -7.91 -0.35
N PRO A 60 -8.09 -8.15 -0.78
CA PRO A 60 -8.39 -9.11 -1.83
C PRO A 60 -7.65 -8.82 -3.14
N LEU A 61 -7.16 -9.87 -3.81
CA LEU A 61 -6.32 -9.78 -5.01
C LEU A 61 -6.91 -8.85 -6.09
N ASN A 62 -8.22 -8.94 -6.34
CA ASN A 62 -8.88 -8.10 -7.36
C ASN A 62 -8.82 -6.61 -7.02
N HIS A 63 -9.07 -6.25 -5.77
CA HIS A 63 -9.02 -4.86 -5.33
C HIS A 63 -7.58 -4.34 -5.31
N ARG A 64 -6.63 -5.18 -4.91
CA ARG A 64 -5.20 -4.89 -4.90
C ARG A 64 -4.67 -4.65 -6.32
N ARG A 65 -5.00 -5.53 -7.27
CA ARG A 65 -4.65 -5.37 -8.70
C ARG A 65 -5.26 -4.10 -9.29
N ASN A 66 -6.55 -3.87 -9.07
CA ASN A 66 -7.23 -2.69 -9.59
C ASN A 66 -6.65 -1.40 -9.00
N GLY A 67 -6.31 -1.38 -7.72
CA GLY A 67 -5.64 -0.25 -7.07
C GLY A 67 -4.28 0.06 -7.70
N MET A 68 -3.44 -0.96 -7.92
CA MET A 68 -2.14 -0.78 -8.58
C MET A 68 -2.28 -0.32 -10.04
N LEU A 69 -3.29 -0.80 -10.77
CA LEU A 69 -3.57 -0.37 -12.15
C LEU A 69 -4.03 1.09 -12.21
N LEU A 70 -4.94 1.49 -11.31
CA LEU A 70 -5.37 2.89 -11.18
C LEU A 70 -4.21 3.80 -10.78
N CYS A 71 -3.33 3.35 -9.89
CA CYS A 71 -2.10 4.06 -9.55
C CYS A 71 -1.22 4.27 -10.76
N THR A 72 -0.96 3.19 -11.51
CA THR A 72 -0.14 3.25 -12.73
C THR A 72 -0.74 4.23 -13.74
N ALA A 73 -2.07 4.21 -13.95
CA ALA A 73 -2.75 5.13 -14.85
C ALA A 73 -2.63 6.59 -14.37
N ALA A 74 -2.88 6.86 -13.08
CA ALA A 74 -2.79 8.21 -12.51
C ALA A 74 -1.37 8.78 -12.63
N VAL A 75 -0.36 7.95 -12.37
CA VAL A 75 1.06 8.29 -12.49
C VAL A 75 1.45 8.63 -13.93
N LEU A 76 1.01 7.81 -14.89
CA LEU A 76 1.30 8.05 -16.31
C LEU A 76 0.62 9.32 -16.82
N VAL A 77 -0.65 9.53 -16.49
CA VAL A 77 -1.39 10.74 -16.84
C VAL A 77 -0.72 11.96 -16.22
N SER A 78 -0.32 11.87 -14.95
CA SER A 78 0.40 12.94 -14.28
C SER A 78 1.72 13.25 -14.96
N ALA A 79 2.56 12.25 -15.22
CA ALA A 79 3.86 12.44 -15.86
C ALA A 79 3.71 13.01 -17.28
N LEU A 80 2.76 12.53 -18.08
CA LEU A 80 2.48 13.03 -19.42
C LEU A 80 2.08 14.51 -19.40
N ILE A 81 1.13 14.87 -18.53
CA ILE A 81 0.63 16.25 -18.43
C ILE A 81 1.73 17.19 -17.94
N THR A 82 2.52 16.78 -16.94
CA THR A 82 3.64 17.61 -16.44
C THR A 82 4.67 17.88 -17.51
N ASN A 83 5.12 16.83 -18.22
CA ASN A 83 6.15 17.00 -19.24
C ASN A 83 5.66 17.82 -20.44
N LEU A 84 4.39 17.70 -20.83
CA LEU A 84 3.82 18.48 -21.94
C LEU A 84 3.73 19.99 -21.63
N VAL A 85 3.58 20.33 -20.36
CA VAL A 85 3.31 21.70 -19.90
C VAL A 85 4.57 22.39 -19.38
N ASN A 86 5.67 21.65 -19.24
CA ASN A 86 6.88 22.10 -18.57
C ASN A 86 7.51 23.36 -19.21
N ASP A 87 7.38 23.51 -20.53
CA ASP A 87 7.94 24.64 -21.29
C ASP A 87 7.32 26.00 -20.95
N ILE A 88 6.11 26.02 -20.36
CA ILE A 88 5.37 27.25 -20.07
C ILE A 88 5.08 27.35 -18.56
N PRO A 89 5.90 28.08 -17.77
CA PRO A 89 5.79 28.14 -16.31
C PRO A 89 4.40 28.58 -15.80
N ALA A 90 3.75 29.51 -16.51
CA ALA A 90 2.41 29.97 -16.17
C ALA A 90 1.36 28.85 -16.31
N LEU A 91 1.44 28.06 -17.38
CA LEU A 91 0.53 26.94 -17.62
C LEU A 91 0.82 25.79 -16.64
N LEU A 92 2.10 25.54 -16.33
CA LEU A 92 2.52 24.56 -15.34
C LEU A 92 1.90 24.85 -13.98
N THR A 93 1.90 26.11 -13.55
CA THR A 93 1.30 26.51 -12.26
C THR A 93 -0.20 26.18 -12.22
N VAL A 94 -0.94 26.52 -13.28
CA VAL A 94 -2.39 26.23 -13.37
C VAL A 94 -2.65 24.73 -13.36
N VAL A 95 -1.85 23.96 -14.10
CA VAL A 95 -1.97 22.50 -14.19
C VAL A 95 -1.64 21.82 -12.86
N VAL A 96 -0.58 22.25 -12.17
CA VAL A 96 -0.21 21.76 -10.85
C VAL A 96 -1.35 21.98 -9.86
N VAL A 97 -1.95 23.17 -9.83
CA VAL A 97 -3.09 23.48 -8.96
C VAL A 97 -4.29 22.61 -9.31
N GLY A 98 -4.64 22.52 -10.60
CA GLY A 98 -5.78 21.72 -11.07
C GLY A 98 -5.63 20.22 -10.79
N MET A 99 -4.48 19.64 -11.12
CA MET A 99 -4.18 18.23 -10.89
C MET A 99 -4.09 17.91 -9.40
N SER A 100 -3.49 18.79 -8.58
CA SER A 100 -3.44 18.62 -7.13
C SER A 100 -4.84 18.59 -6.52
N PHE A 101 -5.74 19.48 -6.97
CA PHE A 101 -7.13 19.48 -6.55
C PHE A 101 -7.86 18.18 -6.95
N LEU A 102 -7.73 17.77 -8.22
CA LEU A 102 -8.36 16.55 -8.73
C LEU A 102 -7.86 15.29 -8.01
N PHE A 103 -6.55 15.14 -7.82
CA PHE A 103 -5.98 14.01 -7.11
C PHE A 103 -6.32 14.03 -5.62
N SER A 104 -6.43 15.21 -5.00
CA SER A 104 -6.89 15.31 -3.60
C SER A 104 -8.34 14.86 -3.43
N MET A 105 -9.20 15.05 -4.43
CA MET A 105 -10.58 14.55 -4.39
C MET A 105 -10.67 13.01 -4.35
N PHE A 106 -9.62 12.27 -4.72
CA PHE A 106 -9.64 10.81 -4.61
C PHE A 106 -9.78 10.34 -3.15
N ALA A 107 -9.44 11.18 -2.17
CA ALA A 107 -9.64 10.88 -0.76
C ALA A 107 -11.11 10.59 -0.40
N VAL A 108 -12.07 11.13 -1.16
CA VAL A 108 -13.52 10.89 -0.96
C VAL A 108 -13.89 9.42 -1.18
N TYR A 109 -13.15 8.69 -2.03
CA TYR A 109 -13.40 7.27 -2.31
C TYR A 109 -12.70 6.32 -1.32
N GLY A 110 -12.10 6.86 -0.26
CA GLY A 110 -11.47 6.11 0.82
C GLY A 110 -9.94 6.07 0.75
N ALA A 111 -9.33 5.42 1.75
CA ALA A 111 -7.88 5.47 1.98
C ALA A 111 -7.04 4.95 0.80
N ARG A 112 -7.51 3.91 0.09
CA ARG A 112 -6.82 3.36 -1.09
C ARG A 112 -6.79 4.31 -2.28
N ALA A 113 -7.88 5.02 -2.52
CA ALA A 113 -7.95 6.00 -3.60
C ALA A 113 -7.14 7.25 -3.24
N SER A 114 -7.17 7.66 -1.97
CA SER A 114 -6.34 8.74 -1.44
C SER A 114 -4.85 8.52 -1.70
N SER A 115 -4.33 7.32 -1.41
CA SER A 115 -2.91 7.01 -1.64
C SER A 115 -2.52 7.13 -3.12
N VAL A 116 -3.39 6.68 -4.04
CA VAL A 116 -3.20 6.85 -5.49
C VAL A 116 -3.08 8.33 -5.87
N GLY A 117 -3.96 9.18 -5.33
CA GLY A 117 -3.92 10.62 -5.58
C GLY A 117 -2.62 11.26 -5.11
N THR A 118 -2.22 11.00 -3.86
CA THR A 118 -0.96 11.52 -3.28
C THR A 118 0.26 11.10 -4.10
N LEU A 119 0.27 9.86 -4.58
CA LEU A 119 1.35 9.32 -5.39
C LEU A 119 1.38 9.92 -6.80
N GLY A 120 0.23 10.23 -7.40
CA GLY A 120 0.15 11.01 -8.63
C GLY A 120 0.79 12.39 -8.48
N ILE A 121 0.45 13.10 -7.40
CA ILE A 121 1.04 14.40 -7.06
C ILE A 121 2.56 14.28 -6.83
N LEU A 122 3.02 13.23 -6.14
CA LEU A 122 4.45 12.99 -5.92
C LEU A 122 5.20 12.86 -7.25
N VAL A 123 4.70 12.05 -8.18
CA VAL A 123 5.35 11.88 -9.50
C VAL A 123 5.32 13.17 -10.30
N MET A 124 4.21 13.93 -10.23
CA MET A 124 4.10 15.25 -10.83
C MET A 124 5.29 16.13 -10.40
N ILE A 125 5.51 16.27 -9.09
CA ILE A 125 6.58 17.10 -8.53
C ILE A 125 7.96 16.60 -8.98
N LEU A 126 8.18 15.30 -9.02
CA LEU A 126 9.45 14.70 -9.44
C LEU A 126 9.74 14.87 -10.95
N ASN A 127 8.71 15.15 -11.77
CA ASN A 127 8.86 15.33 -13.23
C ASN A 127 9.01 16.80 -13.65
N ILE A 128 8.88 17.77 -12.72
CA ILE A 128 8.98 19.21 -13.06
C ILE A 128 10.39 19.59 -13.54
N ASP A 129 11.44 18.89 -13.10
CA ASP A 129 12.84 19.25 -13.39
C ASP A 129 13.32 18.84 -14.82
N GLY A 130 12.45 18.26 -15.65
CA GLY A 130 12.79 17.68 -16.95
C GLY A 130 12.87 18.67 -18.14
N ALA A 131 13.27 19.92 -17.91
CA ALA A 131 13.00 21.06 -18.81
C ALA A 131 13.69 21.04 -20.20
N ASP A 132 14.65 20.14 -20.48
CA ASP A 132 15.46 20.18 -21.71
C ASP A 132 15.38 18.91 -22.58
N ASN A 133 14.25 18.20 -22.58
CA ASN A 133 14.12 16.89 -23.22
C ASN A 133 13.38 16.95 -24.56
N THR A 134 13.93 16.31 -25.59
CA THR A 134 13.23 16.12 -26.86
C THR A 134 11.94 15.32 -26.62
N PHE A 135 10.90 15.47 -27.46
CA PHE A 135 9.69 14.63 -27.38
C PHE A 135 9.97 13.12 -27.27
N LEU A 136 11.04 12.65 -27.92
CA LEU A 136 11.49 11.25 -27.81
C LEU A 136 12.02 10.90 -26.42
N ASP A 137 12.78 11.79 -25.79
CA ASP A 137 13.35 11.59 -24.46
C ASP A 137 12.24 11.55 -23.39
N VAL A 138 11.23 12.39 -23.53
CA VAL A 138 10.02 12.37 -22.67
C VAL A 138 9.28 11.04 -22.81
N ALA A 139 9.06 10.57 -24.04
CA ALA A 139 8.39 9.28 -24.27
C ALA A 139 9.18 8.11 -23.68
N VAL A 140 10.50 8.13 -23.81
CA VAL A 140 11.41 7.13 -23.23
C VAL A 140 11.38 7.19 -21.69
N HIS A 141 11.39 8.39 -21.10
CA HIS A 141 11.29 8.57 -19.66
C HIS A 141 10.00 7.97 -19.08
N ILE A 142 8.86 8.28 -19.72
CA ILE A 142 7.54 7.76 -19.31
C ILE A 142 7.47 6.24 -19.51
N ALA A 143 8.09 5.71 -20.57
CA ALA A 143 8.20 4.27 -20.78
C ALA A 143 9.02 3.59 -19.66
N TYR A 144 10.09 4.21 -19.16
CA TYR A 144 10.84 3.69 -18.02
C TYR A 144 10.05 3.71 -16.71
N ILE A 145 9.28 4.78 -16.46
CA ILE A 145 8.35 4.82 -15.32
C ILE A 145 7.34 3.67 -15.44
N LEU A 146 6.73 3.50 -16.63
CA LEU A 146 5.77 2.42 -16.90
C LEU A 146 6.40 1.05 -16.67
N LEU A 147 7.63 0.84 -17.13
CA LEU A 147 8.37 -0.40 -16.93
C LEU A 147 8.57 -0.69 -15.44
N GLY A 148 8.88 0.33 -14.64
CA GLY A 148 8.96 0.24 -13.18
C GLY A 148 7.63 -0.17 -12.53
N CYS A 149 6.54 0.48 -12.94
CA CYS A 149 5.20 0.17 -12.47
C CYS A 149 4.81 -1.29 -12.77
N VAL A 150 5.04 -1.74 -14.01
CA VAL A 150 4.75 -3.11 -14.46
C VAL A 150 5.64 -4.12 -13.73
N TRP A 151 6.93 -3.83 -13.57
CA TRP A 151 7.86 -4.67 -12.82
C TRP A 151 7.36 -4.94 -11.39
N TYR A 152 7.03 -3.88 -10.65
CA TYR A 152 6.55 -4.04 -9.29
C TYR A 152 5.22 -4.79 -9.24
N MET A 153 4.30 -4.50 -10.16
CA MET A 153 3.01 -5.19 -10.24
C MET A 153 3.19 -6.69 -10.49
N LEU A 154 4.08 -7.08 -11.40
CA LEU A 154 4.41 -8.48 -11.66
C LEU A 154 5.01 -9.17 -10.43
N LEU A 155 5.98 -8.52 -9.78
CA LEU A 155 6.61 -9.02 -8.55
C LEU A 155 5.57 -9.21 -7.43
N SER A 156 4.70 -8.22 -7.24
CA SER A 156 3.66 -8.21 -6.22
C SER A 156 2.59 -9.30 -6.44
N LEU A 157 2.18 -9.51 -7.70
CA LEU A 157 1.22 -10.55 -8.06
C LEU A 157 1.83 -11.96 -8.01
N SER A 158 3.09 -12.12 -8.45
CA SER A 158 3.80 -13.40 -8.39
C SER A 158 3.99 -13.89 -6.95
N LEU A 159 4.39 -13.00 -6.03
CA LEU A 159 4.52 -13.34 -4.61
C LEU A 159 3.20 -13.73 -3.95
N HIS A 160 2.08 -13.18 -4.42
CA HIS A 160 0.76 -13.54 -3.91
C HIS A 160 0.37 -14.98 -4.26
N GLN A 161 0.79 -15.48 -5.44
CA GLN A 161 0.52 -16.86 -5.86
C GLN A 161 1.19 -17.89 -4.95
N VAL A 162 2.32 -17.53 -4.32
CA VAL A 162 3.07 -18.43 -3.42
C VAL A 162 2.38 -18.59 -2.06
N ARG A 163 1.64 -17.57 -1.57
CA ARG A 163 0.98 -17.61 -0.24
C ARG A 163 -0.39 -16.90 -0.21
N PRO A 164 -1.40 -17.38 -0.95
CA PRO A 164 -2.70 -16.72 -1.08
C PRO A 164 -3.48 -16.64 0.25
N TYR A 165 -3.29 -17.60 1.15
CA TYR A 165 -4.06 -17.69 2.40
C TYR A 165 -3.46 -16.90 3.58
N ARG A 166 -2.32 -16.23 3.40
CA ARG A 166 -1.60 -15.61 4.51
C ARG A 166 -2.41 -14.50 5.19
N GLN A 167 -3.12 -13.66 4.42
CA GLN A 167 -3.94 -12.58 4.98
C GLN A 167 -5.09 -13.14 5.82
N ALA A 168 -5.82 -14.13 5.28
CA ALA A 168 -6.90 -14.78 6.02
C ALA A 168 -6.39 -15.52 7.27
N GLN A 169 -5.22 -16.15 7.21
CA GLN A 169 -4.59 -16.78 8.37
C GLN A 169 -4.20 -15.77 9.45
N GLN A 170 -3.75 -14.58 9.05
CA GLN A 170 -3.35 -13.53 9.98
C GLN A 170 -4.54 -12.91 10.71
N GLU A 171 -5.61 -12.55 9.98
CA GLU A 171 -6.85 -12.07 10.61
C GLU A 171 -7.47 -13.11 11.54
N LEU A 172 -7.42 -14.39 11.16
CA LEU A 172 -7.93 -15.48 11.99
C LEU A 172 -7.08 -15.64 13.26
N ALA A 173 -5.75 -15.51 13.15
CA ALA A 173 -4.85 -15.54 14.31
C ALA A 173 -5.09 -14.35 15.26
N GLU A 174 -5.28 -13.15 14.74
CA GLU A 174 -5.62 -11.95 15.53
C GLU A 174 -7.00 -12.09 16.20
N SER A 175 -8.00 -12.62 15.47
CA SER A 175 -9.31 -12.93 16.04
C SER A 175 -9.23 -13.93 17.22
N ILE A 176 -8.42 -14.99 17.10
CA ILE A 176 -8.19 -15.95 18.19
C ILE A 176 -7.53 -15.27 19.39
N GLN A 177 -6.55 -14.37 19.17
CA GLN A 177 -5.93 -13.62 20.26
C GLN A 177 -6.94 -12.73 20.98
N ASN A 178 -7.76 -12.00 20.24
CA ASN A 178 -8.80 -11.13 20.82
C ASN A 178 -9.84 -11.92 21.62
N VAL A 179 -10.22 -13.12 21.15
CA VAL A 179 -11.10 -14.05 21.90
C VAL A 179 -10.41 -14.55 23.17
N ALA A 180 -9.12 -14.87 23.12
CA ALA A 180 -8.37 -15.27 24.29
C ALA A 180 -8.33 -14.17 25.36
N ASP A 181 -8.13 -12.91 24.95
CA ASP A 181 -8.14 -11.76 25.86
C ASP A 181 -9.53 -11.47 26.40
N TYR A 182 -10.59 -11.62 25.59
CA TYR A 182 -11.98 -11.57 26.06
C TYR A 182 -12.25 -12.61 27.16
N ILE A 183 -11.80 -13.86 26.97
CA ILE A 183 -11.95 -14.92 27.98
C ILE A 183 -11.17 -14.59 29.26
N ARG A 184 -9.97 -13.98 29.16
CA ARG A 184 -9.19 -13.55 30.32
C ARG A 184 -9.90 -12.45 31.11
N ILE A 185 -10.46 -11.44 30.45
CA ILE A 185 -11.25 -10.39 31.11
C ILE A 185 -12.49 -11.01 31.76
N LYS A 186 -13.13 -11.97 31.10
CA LYS A 186 -14.26 -12.70 31.68
C LYS A 186 -13.86 -13.52 32.90
N ALA A 187 -12.65 -14.08 32.93
CA ALA A 187 -12.15 -14.82 34.07
C ALA A 187 -11.96 -13.94 35.32
N ASN A 188 -11.67 -12.64 35.15
CA ASN A 188 -11.52 -11.70 36.26
C ASN A 188 -12.81 -11.55 37.09
N PHE A 189 -14.00 -11.83 36.54
CA PHE A 189 -15.24 -11.83 37.34
C PHE A 189 -15.26 -12.90 38.45
N TYR A 190 -14.39 -13.91 38.38
CA TYR A 190 -14.25 -14.92 39.43
C TYR A 190 -13.29 -14.51 40.55
N ASP A 191 -12.54 -13.40 40.41
CA ASP A 191 -11.71 -12.87 41.48
C ASP A 191 -12.52 -11.88 42.34
N ALA A 192 -12.56 -12.13 43.64
CA ALA A 192 -13.31 -11.34 44.61
C ALA A 192 -12.69 -9.94 44.85
N LYS A 193 -11.45 -9.72 44.41
CA LYS A 193 -10.73 -8.45 44.58
C LYS A 193 -10.91 -7.46 43.42
N THR A 194 -11.55 -7.89 42.35
CA THR A 194 -11.67 -7.11 41.12
C THR A 194 -12.85 -6.14 41.17
N ASP A 195 -12.63 -4.93 40.67
CA ASP A 195 -13.69 -3.95 40.45
C ASP A 195 -14.61 -4.43 39.32
N ILE A 196 -15.81 -4.85 39.70
CA ILE A 196 -16.80 -5.44 38.80
C ILE A 196 -17.24 -4.43 37.73
N GLU A 197 -17.42 -3.16 38.07
CA GLU A 197 -17.92 -2.15 37.14
C GLU A 197 -16.87 -1.83 36.08
N LYS A 198 -15.61 -1.69 36.51
CA LYS A 198 -14.48 -1.48 35.60
C LYS A 198 -14.27 -2.68 34.67
N ASN A 199 -14.26 -3.90 35.22
CA ASN A 199 -14.06 -5.11 34.42
C ASN A 199 -15.22 -5.34 33.43
N TYR A 200 -16.44 -4.92 33.76
CA TYR A 200 -17.58 -4.96 32.83
C TYR A 200 -17.44 -4.02 31.64
N ARG A 201 -16.89 -2.81 31.85
CA ARG A 201 -16.57 -1.89 30.75
C ARG A 201 -15.50 -2.48 29.83
N GLU A 202 -14.40 -2.97 30.40
CA GLU A 202 -13.32 -3.62 29.63
C GLU A 202 -13.85 -4.84 28.84
N LEU A 203 -14.75 -5.62 29.42
CA LEU A 203 -15.38 -6.77 28.73
C LEU A 203 -16.20 -6.32 27.50
N ILE A 204 -17.00 -5.26 27.63
CA ILE A 204 -17.82 -4.73 26.53
C ILE A 204 -16.94 -4.17 25.42
N GLU A 205 -15.91 -3.39 25.76
CA GLU A 205 -14.96 -2.85 24.77
C GLU A 205 -14.28 -3.98 24.00
N GLN A 206 -13.79 -5.01 24.71
CA GLN A 206 -13.17 -6.17 24.06
C GLN A 206 -14.17 -6.96 23.22
N GLN A 207 -15.45 -7.05 23.61
CA GLN A 207 -16.48 -7.72 22.83
C GLN A 207 -16.73 -7.04 21.49
N ILE A 208 -16.70 -5.70 21.45
CA ILE A 208 -16.83 -4.93 20.20
C ILE A 208 -15.68 -5.28 19.26
N ILE A 209 -14.44 -5.27 19.76
CA ILE A 209 -13.23 -5.61 18.99
C ILE A 209 -13.30 -7.05 18.45
N VAL A 210 -13.72 -8.01 19.28
CA VAL A 210 -13.89 -9.40 18.86
C VAL A 210 -14.93 -9.52 17.74
N SER A 211 -16.07 -8.84 17.87
CA SER A 211 -17.13 -8.85 16.85
C SER A 211 -16.63 -8.30 15.53
N GLU A 212 -15.94 -7.16 15.55
CA GLU A 212 -15.38 -6.52 14.35
C GLU A 212 -14.38 -7.43 13.63
N HIS A 213 -13.44 -8.05 14.38
CA HIS A 213 -12.50 -9.00 13.77
C HIS A 213 -13.19 -10.26 13.23
N GLN A 214 -14.24 -10.76 13.89
CA GLN A 214 -15.00 -11.91 13.37
C GLN A 214 -15.72 -11.57 12.07
N ASP A 215 -16.28 -10.37 11.95
CA ASP A 215 -16.88 -9.88 10.71
C ASP A 215 -15.84 -9.73 9.60
N ASN A 216 -14.66 -9.18 9.91
CA ASN A 216 -13.53 -9.09 8.96
C ASN A 216 -13.06 -10.46 8.48
N VAL A 217 -12.87 -11.43 9.38
CA VAL A 217 -12.50 -12.81 9.04
C VAL A 217 -13.57 -13.44 8.15
N ARG A 218 -14.86 -13.26 8.50
CA ARG A 218 -15.97 -13.78 7.71
C ARG A 218 -15.96 -13.18 6.31
N GLU A 219 -15.76 -11.87 6.19
CA GLU A 219 -15.68 -11.21 4.90
C GLU A 219 -14.52 -11.76 4.07
N GLN A 220 -13.32 -11.85 4.65
CA GLN A 220 -12.16 -12.36 3.94
C GLN A 220 -12.33 -13.82 3.49
N LEU A 221 -12.89 -14.70 4.33
CA LEU A 221 -13.05 -16.12 4.01
C LEU A 221 -14.19 -16.40 3.01
N PHE A 222 -15.34 -15.77 3.21
CA PHE A 222 -16.54 -16.11 2.42
C PHE A 222 -16.67 -15.29 1.13
N ARG A 223 -16.19 -14.03 1.10
CA ARG A 223 -16.21 -13.21 -0.11
C ARG A 223 -15.10 -13.62 -1.10
N SER A 224 -13.97 -14.11 -0.57
CA SER A 224 -12.91 -14.77 -1.36
C SER A 224 -13.44 -15.95 -2.19
N LYS A 225 -14.23 -16.85 -1.58
CA LYS A 225 -14.80 -18.03 -2.26
C LYS A 225 -15.83 -17.72 -3.35
N LYS A 226 -16.44 -16.54 -3.37
CA LYS A 226 -17.41 -16.15 -4.41
C LYS A 226 -16.74 -15.65 -5.70
N THR A 227 -15.41 -15.50 -5.69
CA THR A 227 -14.66 -14.88 -6.80
C THR A 227 -13.63 -15.82 -7.43
N ILE A 228 -13.66 -17.11 -7.05
CA ILE A 228 -13.00 -18.22 -7.75
C ILE A 228 -14.09 -18.93 -8.55
#